data_AF-A0A9P5WHE1-F1
#
_entry.id   AF-A0A9P5WHE1-F1
#
_cell.length_a   1.000
_cell.length_b   1.000
_cell.length_c   1.000
_cell.angle_alpha   90.00
_cell.angle_beta   90.00
_cell.angle_gamma   90.00
#
_symmetry.space_group_name_H-M   'P 1'
#
loop_
_entity.id
_entity.type
_entity.pdbx_description
1 polymer ?
#
loop_
_entity_poly.entity_id
_entity_poly.type
_entity_poly.pdbx_seq_one_letter_code
_entity_poly.pdbx_strand_id
1 'polypeptide(L)'
;MYADHYIEETSQDTKQGLVYVYTWVGTIYILDAVTDYIIETRVRSYPLSSIFKLYYSMIYFIFYRNLFVRLRSYEQFVAIQLASSFWVCIFHPVCMTRIVYRTLVYLFGISKTYEEYKRQVGRGLFLRNLAENVTMLSFLCWVNILYYGPNSKIYPYFQFNDISHDKYDHGYTVKASLGIWISELISNFINRTICKKFMGHHVTKEALKDLKEYPELIVAFVLVMVHILQDMLLSLLVLHFA
;
A
#
# COMPACT_ATOMS: atom_id res chain seq x y z
N MET A 1 -20.18 -15.65 -7.82
CA MET A 1 -21.33 -16.37 -7.24
C MET A 1 -20.98 -17.12 -5.94
N TYR A 2 -20.09 -18.12 -5.92
CA TYR A 2 -19.67 -18.76 -4.64
C TYR A 2 -18.78 -17.85 -3.76
N ALA A 3 -17.88 -17.06 -4.38
CA ALA A 3 -17.08 -16.08 -3.65
C ALA A 3 -17.96 -14.98 -3.04
N ASP A 4 -18.99 -14.51 -3.75
CA ASP A 4 -19.88 -13.45 -3.27
C ASP A 4 -20.72 -13.92 -2.07
N HIS A 5 -21.21 -15.17 -2.11
CA HIS A 5 -21.98 -15.75 -1.01
C HIS A 5 -21.12 -16.01 0.24
N TYR A 6 -19.85 -16.42 0.05
CA TYR A 6 -18.90 -16.61 1.15
C TYR A 6 -18.45 -15.28 1.75
N ILE A 7 -18.28 -14.24 0.92
CA ILE A 7 -17.95 -12.88 1.36
C ILE A 7 -19.11 -12.25 2.12
N GLU A 8 -20.37 -12.51 1.73
CA GLU A 8 -21.56 -12.08 2.47
C GLU A 8 -21.66 -12.73 3.85
N GLU A 9 -21.46 -14.04 3.98
CA GLU A 9 -21.45 -14.73 5.28
C GLU A 9 -20.30 -14.26 6.18
N THR A 10 -19.10 -14.08 5.61
CA THR A 10 -17.92 -13.62 6.37
C THR A 10 -18.07 -12.15 6.81
N SER A 11 -18.83 -11.33 6.06
CA SER A 11 -19.08 -9.92 6.38
C SER A 11 -19.98 -9.71 7.61
N GLN A 12 -20.75 -10.72 8.01
CA GLN A 12 -21.59 -10.67 9.21
C GLN A 12 -20.81 -10.98 10.49
N ASP A 13 -19.73 -11.76 10.42
CA ASP A 13 -18.88 -12.09 11.57
C ASP A 13 -17.55 -11.31 11.55
N THR A 14 -17.48 -10.27 12.38
CA THR A 14 -16.31 -9.36 12.49
C THR A 14 -15.00 -10.11 12.74
N LYS A 15 -15.05 -11.26 13.42
CA LYS A 15 -13.86 -12.06 13.72
C LYS A 15 -13.30 -12.77 12.49
N GLN A 16 -14.17 -13.31 11.63
CA GLN A 16 -13.74 -14.02 10.43
C GLN A 16 -13.20 -13.04 9.38
N GLY A 17 -13.84 -11.88 9.24
CA GLY A 17 -13.34 -10.79 8.40
C GLY A 17 -11.92 -10.36 8.79
N LEU A 18 -11.66 -10.14 10.09
CA LEU A 18 -10.33 -9.80 10.58
C LEU A 18 -9.29 -10.89 10.31
N VAL A 19 -9.61 -12.16 10.59
CA VAL A 19 -8.69 -13.29 10.33
C VAL A 19 -8.34 -13.34 8.85
N TYR A 20 -9.32 -13.22 7.95
CA TYR A 20 -9.08 -13.19 6.52
C TYR A 20 -8.11 -12.06 6.10
N VAL A 21 -8.34 -10.84 6.60
CA VAL A 21 -7.44 -9.70 6.33
C VAL A 21 -6.03 -10.00 6.82
N TYR A 22 -5.86 -10.47 8.06
CA TYR A 22 -4.53 -10.71 8.63
C TYR A 22 -3.80 -11.90 8.00
N THR A 23 -4.49 -12.97 7.62
CA THR A 23 -3.89 -14.10 6.89
C THR A 23 -3.38 -13.66 5.52
N TRP A 24 -4.15 -12.83 4.81
CA TRP A 24 -3.74 -12.29 3.52
C TRP A 24 -2.56 -11.32 3.66
N VAL A 25 -2.62 -10.40 4.62
CA VAL A 25 -1.52 -9.47 4.93
C VAL A 25 -0.24 -10.26 5.29
N GLY A 26 -0.36 -11.30 6.11
CA GLY A 26 0.77 -12.18 6.45
C GLY A 26 1.36 -12.90 5.24
N THR A 27 0.52 -13.44 4.37
CA THR A 27 0.94 -14.09 3.11
C THR A 27 1.72 -13.13 2.23
N ILE A 28 1.25 -11.89 2.12
CA ILE A 28 1.92 -10.81 1.40
C ILE A 28 3.28 -10.52 2.02
N TYR A 29 3.39 -10.34 3.33
CA TYR A 29 4.70 -10.06 3.92
C TYR A 29 5.70 -11.21 3.73
N ILE A 30 5.22 -12.46 3.73
CA ILE A 30 6.07 -13.62 3.44
C ILE A 30 6.55 -13.58 1.98
N LEU A 31 5.64 -13.32 1.03
CA LEU A 31 5.99 -13.25 -0.39
C LEU A 31 6.97 -12.11 -0.69
N ASP A 32 6.79 -10.95 -0.04
CA ASP A 32 7.70 -9.81 -0.10
C ASP A 32 9.10 -10.21 0.39
N ALA A 33 9.18 -10.84 1.57
CA ALA A 33 10.45 -11.29 2.15
C ALA A 33 11.16 -12.34 1.28
N VAL A 34 10.42 -13.31 0.72
CA VAL A 34 10.97 -14.31 -0.20
C VAL A 34 11.48 -13.66 -1.47
N THR A 35 10.73 -12.72 -2.02
CA THR A 35 11.14 -12.06 -3.27
C THR A 35 12.35 -11.16 -3.06
N ASP A 36 12.39 -10.41 -1.96
CA ASP A 36 13.57 -9.64 -1.55
C ASP A 36 14.79 -10.54 -1.42
N TYR A 37 14.65 -11.71 -0.77
CA TYR A 37 15.73 -12.68 -0.65
C TYR A 37 16.23 -13.18 -2.02
N ILE A 38 15.33 -13.50 -2.95
CA ILE A 38 15.69 -13.96 -4.30
C ILE A 38 16.41 -12.88 -5.09
N ILE A 39 15.88 -11.66 -5.12
CA ILE A 39 16.47 -10.54 -5.86
C ILE A 39 17.87 -10.23 -5.33
N GLU A 40 18.03 -10.27 -4.00
CA GLU A 40 19.31 -10.00 -3.36
C GLU A 40 20.36 -11.08 -3.60
N THR A 41 19.98 -12.35 -3.48
CA THR A 41 20.95 -13.45 -3.62
C THR A 41 21.34 -13.69 -5.07
N ARG A 42 20.38 -13.58 -6.01
CA ARG A 42 20.57 -13.93 -7.42
C ARG A 42 20.87 -12.75 -8.33
N VAL A 43 20.12 -11.66 -8.23
CA VAL A 43 20.18 -10.57 -9.21
C VAL A 43 21.17 -9.49 -8.80
N ARG A 44 21.24 -9.16 -7.51
CA ARG A 44 22.13 -8.13 -6.94
C ARG A 44 22.04 -6.76 -7.64
N SER A 45 20.93 -6.48 -8.34
CA SER A 45 20.71 -5.22 -9.05
C SER A 45 19.83 -4.28 -8.24
N TYR A 46 20.37 -3.10 -7.93
CA TYR A 46 19.67 -2.07 -7.17
C TYR A 46 18.45 -1.47 -7.91
N PRO A 47 18.57 -1.04 -9.19
CA PRO A 47 17.43 -0.51 -9.94
C PRO A 47 16.27 -1.50 -10.02
N LEU A 48 16.57 -2.78 -10.30
CA LEU A 48 15.55 -3.81 -10.42
C LEU A 48 14.86 -4.09 -9.09
N SER A 49 15.62 -4.20 -7.99
CA SER A 49 15.06 -4.36 -6.64
C SER A 49 14.12 -3.21 -6.27
N SER A 50 14.49 -1.97 -6.62
CA SER A 50 13.66 -0.80 -6.35
C SER A 50 12.37 -0.78 -7.16
N ILE A 51 12.44 -1.15 -8.45
CA ILE A 51 11.25 -1.27 -9.31
C ILE A 51 10.30 -2.35 -8.78
N PHE A 52 10.83 -3.52 -8.42
CA PHE A 52 10.02 -4.62 -7.92
C PHE A 52 9.34 -4.26 -6.60
N LYS A 53 10.06 -3.61 -5.67
CA LYS A 53 9.49 -3.09 -4.42
C LYS A 53 8.38 -2.06 -4.65
N LEU A 54 8.58 -1.17 -5.63
CA LEU A 54 7.56 -0.19 -5.98
C LEU A 54 6.31 -0.88 -6.55
N TYR A 55 6.49 -1.83 -7.46
CA TYR A 55 5.41 -2.63 -8.04
C TYR A 55 4.60 -3.36 -6.95
N TYR A 56 5.32 -4.04 -6.05
CA TYR A 56 4.70 -4.76 -4.94
C TYR A 56 3.94 -3.83 -4.00
N SER A 57 4.56 -2.70 -3.62
CA SER A 57 3.95 -1.70 -2.74
C SER A 57 2.67 -1.10 -3.36
N MET A 58 2.69 -0.81 -4.66
CA MET A 58 1.52 -0.29 -5.39
C MET A 58 0.35 -1.28 -5.34
N ILE A 59 0.60 -2.56 -5.68
CA ILE A 59 -0.42 -3.61 -5.65
C ILE A 59 -0.99 -3.80 -4.25
N TYR A 60 -0.13 -3.92 -3.24
CA TYR A 60 -0.53 -4.03 -1.85
C TYR A 60 -1.51 -2.92 -1.48
N PHE A 61 -1.15 -1.68 -1.78
CA PHE A 61 -1.92 -0.50 -1.42
C PHE A 61 -3.24 -0.39 -2.19
N ILE A 62 -3.29 -0.83 -3.45
CA ILE A 62 -4.55 -0.87 -4.20
C ILE A 62 -5.51 -1.91 -3.61
N PHE A 63 -5.03 -3.13 -3.37
CA PHE A 63 -5.85 -4.17 -2.73
C PHE A 63 -6.31 -3.77 -1.34
N TYR A 64 -5.41 -3.19 -0.54
CA TYR A 64 -5.70 -2.63 0.78
C TYR A 64 -6.89 -1.66 0.68
N ARG A 65 -6.88 -0.72 -0.29
CA ARG A 65 -7.99 0.22 -0.51
C ARG A 65 -9.28 -0.41 -1.00
N ASN A 66 -9.19 -1.36 -1.93
CA ASN A 66 -10.37 -2.08 -2.42
C ASN A 66 -11.04 -2.90 -1.32
N LEU A 67 -10.27 -3.38 -0.33
CA LEU A 67 -10.80 -4.05 0.85
C LEU A 67 -11.63 -3.07 1.72
N PHE A 68 -11.18 -1.82 1.89
CA PHE A 68 -11.93 -0.82 2.68
C PHE A 68 -13.26 -0.42 2.06
N VAL A 69 -13.35 -0.33 0.74
CA VAL A 69 -14.63 -0.03 0.07
C VAL A 69 -15.68 -1.11 0.36
N ARG A 70 -15.25 -2.34 0.68
CA ARG A 70 -16.15 -3.46 0.98
C ARG A 70 -16.56 -3.54 2.47
N LEU A 71 -15.85 -2.87 3.38
CA LEU A 71 -16.20 -2.84 4.81
C LEU A 71 -17.35 -1.85 5.04
N ARG A 72 -18.54 -2.35 5.40
CA ARG A 72 -19.77 -1.54 5.57
C ARG A 72 -19.88 -0.78 6.91
N SER A 73 -18.96 -0.96 7.87
CA SER A 73 -19.01 -0.32 9.20
C SER A 73 -17.91 0.73 9.41
N TYR A 74 -18.31 1.96 9.75
CA TYR A 74 -17.41 3.11 9.99
C TYR A 74 -16.45 2.90 11.18
N GLU A 75 -16.89 2.22 12.25
CA GLU A 75 -16.04 1.99 13.42
C GLU A 75 -14.93 0.98 13.14
N GLN A 76 -15.26 -0.09 12.41
CA GLN A 76 -14.26 -1.06 11.92
C GLN A 76 -13.25 -0.39 10.99
N PHE A 77 -13.75 0.51 10.15
CA PHE A 77 -12.94 1.29 9.23
C PHE A 77 -11.88 2.13 9.96
N VAL A 78 -12.28 2.93 10.95
CA VAL A 78 -11.36 3.77 11.74
C VAL A 78 -10.38 2.91 12.54
N ALA A 79 -10.84 1.82 13.15
CA ALA A 79 -9.99 0.93 13.94
C ALA A 79 -8.88 0.28 13.10
N ILE A 80 -9.21 -0.23 11.92
CA ILE A 80 -8.22 -0.87 11.02
C ILE A 80 -7.24 0.18 10.49
N GLN A 81 -7.71 1.37 10.12
CA GLN A 81 -6.81 2.43 9.64
C GLN A 81 -5.83 2.88 10.72
N LEU A 82 -6.31 3.10 11.95
CA LEU A 82 -5.45 3.44 13.09
C LEU A 82 -4.46 2.31 13.39
N ALA A 83 -4.90 1.05 13.35
CA ALA A 83 -4.03 -0.10 13.55
C ALA A 83 -2.95 -0.21 12.47
N SER A 84 -3.29 0.05 11.21
CA SER A 84 -2.37 0.04 10.07
C SER A 84 -1.35 1.19 10.17
N SER A 85 -1.81 2.41 10.45
CA SER A 85 -0.96 3.59 10.68
C SER A 85 -0.01 3.38 11.86
N PHE A 86 -0.52 2.81 12.96
CA PHE A 86 0.27 2.50 14.15
C PHE A 86 1.30 1.40 13.88
N TRP A 87 0.90 0.33 13.18
CA TRP A 87 1.79 -0.74 12.76
C TRP A 87 2.96 -0.22 11.93
N VAL A 88 2.69 0.61 10.92
CA VAL A 88 3.73 1.23 10.08
C VAL A 88 4.69 2.10 10.90
N CYS A 89 4.17 2.87 11.86
CA CYS A 89 4.97 3.73 12.73
C CYS A 89 5.88 2.97 13.70
N ILE A 90 5.54 1.73 14.07
CA ILE A 90 6.35 0.90 14.99
C ILE A 90 7.24 -0.06 14.21
N PHE A 91 6.68 -0.77 13.24
CA PHE A 91 7.34 -1.86 12.53
C PHE A 91 8.57 -1.37 11.77
N HIS A 92 8.47 -0.24 11.05
CA HIS A 92 9.59 0.26 10.25
C HIS A 92 10.79 0.72 11.10
N PRO A 93 10.62 1.52 12.17
CA PRO A 93 11.73 1.85 13.07
C PRO A 93 12.32 0.63 13.77
N VAL A 94 11.47 -0.33 14.17
CA VAL A 94 11.94 -1.58 14.78
C VAL A 94 12.81 -2.37 13.80
N CYS A 95 12.37 -2.55 12.55
CA CYS A 95 13.14 -3.24 11.52
C CYS A 95 14.50 -2.59 11.26
N MET A 96 14.59 -1.28 11.36
CA MET A 96 15.83 -0.53 11.14
C MET A 96 16.83 -0.64 12.32
N THR A 97 16.45 -1.30 13.42
CA THR A 97 17.27 -1.40 14.63
C THR A 97 18.37 -2.47 14.50
N ARG A 98 19.51 -2.25 15.15
CA ARG A 98 20.65 -3.19 15.19
C ARG A 98 20.29 -4.60 15.69
N ILE A 99 19.28 -4.71 16.55
CA ILE A 99 18.82 -5.99 17.10
C ILE A 99 18.24 -6.86 16.00
N VAL A 100 17.32 -6.31 15.19
CA VAL A 100 16.71 -7.03 14.07
C VAL A 100 17.77 -7.42 13.03
N TYR A 101 18.68 -6.50 12.71
CA TYR A 101 19.82 -6.81 11.84
C TYR A 101 20.65 -7.99 12.38
N ARG A 102 21.01 -8.00 13.67
CA ARG A 102 21.78 -9.11 14.27
C ARG A 102 21.02 -10.44 14.21
N THR A 103 19.71 -10.42 14.47
CA THR A 103 18.86 -11.61 14.37
C THR A 103 18.82 -12.13 12.93
N LEU A 104 18.69 -11.24 11.94
CA LEU A 104 18.69 -11.62 10.53
C LEU A 104 20.05 -12.17 10.06
N VAL A 105 21.15 -11.58 10.50
CA VAL A 105 22.50 -12.11 10.24
C VAL A 105 22.66 -13.50 10.86
N TYR A 106 22.18 -13.70 12.09
CA TYR A 106 22.26 -14.99 12.77
C TYR A 106 21.41 -16.08 12.11
N LEU A 107 20.17 -15.77 11.72
CA LEU A 107 19.24 -16.76 11.15
C LEU A 107 19.46 -17.04 9.66
N PHE A 108 19.77 -16.00 8.87
CA PHE A 108 19.82 -16.09 7.40
C PHE A 108 21.21 -15.87 6.82
N GLY A 109 22.22 -15.58 7.65
CA GLY A 109 23.61 -15.41 7.19
C GLY A 109 23.79 -14.21 6.25
N ILE A 110 23.08 -13.10 6.49
CA ILE A 110 23.19 -11.90 5.66
C ILE A 110 24.64 -11.40 5.66
N SER A 111 25.24 -11.26 4.47
CA SER A 111 26.62 -10.79 4.29
C SER A 111 26.77 -9.27 4.21
N LYS A 112 25.66 -8.53 4.19
CA LYS A 112 25.63 -7.06 4.08
C LYS A 112 26.06 -6.40 5.37
N THR A 113 26.69 -5.24 5.26
CA THR A 113 26.98 -4.40 6.42
C THR A 113 25.71 -3.78 7.00
N TYR A 114 25.75 -3.40 8.28
CA TYR A 114 24.62 -2.74 8.94
C TYR A 114 24.18 -1.46 8.22
N GLU A 115 25.10 -0.68 7.68
CA GLU A 115 24.78 0.57 6.98
C GLU A 115 24.09 0.30 5.62
N GLU A 116 24.47 -0.76 4.91
CA GLU A 116 23.79 -1.18 3.68
C GLU A 116 22.37 -1.69 3.97
N TYR A 117 22.20 -2.50 5.02
CA TYR A 117 20.87 -2.96 5.47
C TYR A 117 19.98 -1.77 5.84
N LYS A 118 20.52 -0.83 6.62
CA LYS A 118 19.82 0.38 7.04
C LYS A 118 19.41 1.24 5.85
N ARG A 119 20.30 1.43 4.87
CA ARG A 119 20.02 2.15 3.61
C ARG A 119 18.91 1.47 2.83
N GLN A 120 18.92 0.14 2.76
CA GLN A 120 17.89 -0.65 2.09
C GLN A 120 16.51 -0.53 2.74
N VAL A 121 16.43 -0.66 4.07
CA VAL A 121 15.17 -0.49 4.81
C VAL A 121 14.63 0.93 4.62
N GLY A 122 15.50 1.94 4.64
CA GLY A 122 15.15 3.32 4.33
C GLY A 122 14.57 3.50 2.92
N ARG A 123 15.20 2.91 1.90
CA ARG A 123 14.69 2.92 0.52
C ARG A 123 13.32 2.27 0.40
N GLY A 124 13.11 1.13 1.07
CA GLY A 124 11.80 0.46 1.12
C GLY A 124 10.72 1.39 1.69
N LEU A 125 11.03 2.11 2.77
CA LEU A 125 10.11 3.11 3.34
C LEU A 125 9.83 4.27 2.37
N PHE A 126 10.83 4.76 1.63
CA PHE A 126 10.62 5.80 0.61
C PHE A 126 9.66 5.33 -0.49
N LEU A 127 9.90 4.14 -1.06
CA LEU A 127 9.09 3.56 -2.14
C LEU A 127 7.67 3.25 -1.67
N ARG A 128 7.52 2.73 -0.45
CA ARG A 128 6.22 2.53 0.18
C ARG A 128 5.43 3.84 0.25
N ASN A 129 6.04 4.91 0.76
CA ASN A 129 5.37 6.21 0.86
C ASN A 129 5.03 6.81 -0.51
N LEU A 130 5.86 6.56 -1.53
CA LEU A 130 5.55 6.97 -2.90
C LEU A 130 4.31 6.23 -3.42
N ALA A 131 4.31 4.90 -3.31
CA ALA A 131 3.19 4.06 -3.73
C ALA A 131 1.89 4.45 -3.02
N GLU A 132 1.94 4.68 -1.71
CA GLU A 132 0.80 5.10 -0.89
C GLU A 132 0.14 6.38 -1.43
N ASN A 133 0.93 7.42 -1.71
CA ASN A 133 0.40 8.69 -2.22
C ASN A 133 -0.18 8.57 -3.64
N VAL A 134 0.53 7.87 -4.52
CA VAL A 134 0.10 7.69 -5.92
C VAL A 134 -1.22 6.94 -5.97
N THR A 135 -1.34 5.87 -5.20
CA THR A 135 -2.56 5.06 -5.15
C THR A 135 -3.74 5.76 -4.48
N MET A 136 -3.53 6.60 -3.45
CA MET A 136 -4.59 7.47 -2.91
C MET A 136 -5.08 8.49 -3.94
N LEU A 137 -4.14 9.16 -4.63
CA LEU A 137 -4.48 10.14 -5.65
C LEU A 137 -5.30 9.49 -6.78
N SER A 138 -4.86 8.33 -7.27
CA SER A 138 -5.57 7.58 -8.30
C SER A 138 -6.95 7.12 -7.83
N PHE A 139 -7.08 6.65 -6.58
CA PHE A 139 -8.37 6.28 -6.02
C PHE A 139 -9.35 7.47 -6.02
N LEU A 140 -8.92 8.64 -5.55
CA LEU A 140 -9.73 9.87 -5.58
C LEU A 140 -10.11 10.26 -7.02
N CYS A 141 -9.18 10.15 -7.97
CA CYS A 141 -9.48 10.40 -9.38
C CYS A 141 -10.51 9.41 -9.93
N TRP A 142 -10.37 8.12 -9.66
CA TRP A 142 -11.28 7.09 -10.15
C TRP A 142 -12.69 7.23 -9.57
N VAL A 143 -12.83 7.52 -8.28
CA VAL A 143 -14.14 7.77 -7.65
C VAL A 143 -14.87 8.91 -8.36
N ASN A 144 -14.17 10.02 -8.65
CA ASN A 144 -14.76 11.14 -9.38
C ASN A 144 -15.10 10.78 -10.84
N ILE A 145 -14.19 10.07 -11.55
CA ILE A 145 -14.43 9.64 -12.94
C ILE A 145 -15.62 8.68 -13.02
N LEU A 146 -15.78 7.76 -12.07
CA LEU A 146 -16.87 6.78 -12.07
C LEU A 146 -18.21 7.41 -11.66
N TYR A 147 -18.20 8.42 -10.77
CA TYR A 147 -19.41 9.14 -10.38
C TYR A 147 -19.93 10.05 -11.51
N TYR A 148 -19.07 10.88 -12.10
CA TYR A 148 -19.45 11.80 -13.18
C TYR A 148 -19.41 11.17 -14.58
N GLY A 149 -18.85 9.96 -14.71
CA GLY A 149 -18.61 9.33 -16.00
C GLY A 149 -19.83 8.60 -16.59
N PRO A 150 -19.76 8.28 -17.89
CA PRO A 150 -20.81 7.55 -18.59
C PRO A 150 -21.01 6.11 -18.07
N ASN A 151 -19.98 5.53 -17.44
CA ASN A 151 -20.01 4.20 -16.83
C ASN A 151 -20.66 4.17 -15.43
N SER A 152 -21.11 5.33 -14.91
CA SER A 152 -21.76 5.41 -13.61
C SER A 152 -22.97 4.46 -13.50
N LYS A 153 -23.72 4.27 -14.60
CA LYS A 153 -24.92 3.41 -14.65
C LYS A 153 -24.64 1.92 -14.43
N ILE A 154 -23.40 1.48 -14.65
CA ILE A 154 -22.98 0.07 -14.54
C ILE A 154 -22.58 -0.27 -13.10
N TYR A 155 -22.20 0.74 -12.31
CA TYR A 155 -21.80 0.59 -10.91
C TYR A 155 -22.78 1.30 -9.96
N PRO A 156 -23.97 0.74 -9.71
CA PRO A 156 -24.95 1.34 -8.81
C PRO A 156 -24.41 1.57 -7.38
N TYR A 157 -23.41 0.78 -6.95
CA TYR A 157 -22.66 0.99 -5.70
C TYR A 157 -21.96 2.36 -5.59
N PHE A 158 -21.54 2.95 -6.72
CA PHE A 158 -20.90 4.28 -6.77
C PHE A 158 -21.89 5.41 -7.09
N GLN A 159 -23.10 5.09 -7.56
CA GLN A 159 -24.18 6.07 -7.72
C GLN A 159 -24.96 6.32 -6.42
N PHE A 160 -24.81 5.46 -5.42
CA PHE A 160 -25.44 5.58 -4.10
C PHE A 160 -26.98 5.73 -4.14
N ASN A 161 -27.63 5.34 -5.25
CA ASN A 161 -29.03 5.64 -5.53
C ASN A 161 -30.03 4.65 -4.95
N ASP A 162 -29.61 3.49 -4.41
CA ASP A 162 -30.54 2.39 -4.13
C ASP A 162 -30.28 1.65 -2.81
N ILE A 163 -30.02 2.40 -1.74
CA ILE A 163 -30.04 1.83 -0.38
C ILE A 163 -30.90 2.73 0.49
N SER A 164 -32.11 2.26 0.75
CA SER A 164 -33.14 2.75 1.68
C SER A 164 -32.72 2.86 3.15
N HIS A 165 -31.43 3.03 3.40
CA HIS A 165 -30.82 3.34 4.69
C HIS A 165 -29.70 4.37 4.45
N ASP A 166 -30.07 5.64 4.59
CA ASP A 166 -29.19 6.81 4.63
C ASP A 166 -27.83 6.49 5.30
N LYS A 167 -26.70 6.62 4.56
CA LYS A 167 -25.39 6.98 5.13
C LYS A 167 -24.18 7.08 4.19
N TYR A 168 -24.21 6.53 2.97
CA TYR A 168 -23.06 6.59 2.05
C TYR A 168 -23.35 7.52 0.88
N ASP A 169 -22.87 8.77 0.98
CA ASP A 169 -22.90 9.76 -0.10
C ASP A 169 -21.51 9.81 -0.78
N HIS A 170 -21.47 10.15 -2.08
CA HIS A 170 -20.23 10.40 -2.81
C HIS A 170 -19.37 11.46 -2.09
N GLY A 171 -20.00 12.53 -1.62
CA GLY A 171 -19.32 13.57 -0.84
C GLY A 171 -18.72 13.06 0.45
N TYR A 172 -19.38 12.10 1.11
CA TYR A 172 -18.88 11.46 2.32
C TYR A 172 -17.68 10.55 2.02
N THR A 173 -17.75 9.76 0.94
CA THR A 173 -16.66 8.86 0.52
C THR A 173 -15.38 9.64 0.18
N VAL A 174 -15.51 10.76 -0.53
CA VAL A 174 -14.37 11.63 -0.85
C VAL A 174 -13.79 12.27 0.42
N LYS A 175 -14.62 12.80 1.31
CA LYS A 175 -14.16 13.40 2.58
C LYS A 175 -13.49 12.38 3.50
N ALA A 176 -14.06 11.18 3.61
CA ALA A 176 -13.48 10.07 4.37
C ALA A 176 -12.12 9.69 3.78
N SER A 177 -12.04 9.53 2.46
CA SER A 177 -10.79 9.22 1.74
C SER A 177 -9.71 10.28 1.95
N LEU A 178 -10.09 11.55 1.94
CA LEU A 178 -9.15 12.64 2.27
C LEU A 178 -8.69 12.58 3.73
N GLY A 179 -9.59 12.28 4.68
CA GLY A 179 -9.23 12.10 6.09
C GLY A 179 -8.23 10.95 6.31
N ILE A 180 -8.42 9.83 5.61
CA ILE A 180 -7.49 8.69 5.57
C ILE A 180 -6.14 9.16 5.06
N TRP A 181 -6.12 9.82 3.91
CA TRP A 181 -4.88 10.27 3.28
C TRP A 181 -4.10 11.23 4.19
N ILE A 182 -4.80 12.13 4.88
CA ILE A 182 -4.17 13.03 5.87
C ILE A 182 -3.56 12.24 7.03
N SER A 183 -4.28 11.24 7.57
CA SER A 183 -3.76 10.39 8.65
C SER A 183 -2.52 9.59 8.22
N GLU A 184 -2.53 9.08 6.99
CA GLU A 184 -1.41 8.41 6.33
C GLU A 184 -0.20 9.32 6.16
N LEU A 185 -0.41 10.55 5.68
CA LEU A 185 0.63 11.58 5.55
C LEU A 185 1.25 11.93 6.90
N ILE A 186 0.45 12.09 7.95
CA ILE A 186 0.91 12.36 9.31
C ILE A 186 1.74 11.18 9.84
N SER A 187 1.24 9.96 9.69
CA SER A 187 1.93 8.74 10.12
C SER A 187 3.29 8.60 9.43
N ASN A 188 3.33 8.85 8.13
CA ASN A 188 4.55 8.85 7.34
C ASN A 188 5.54 9.95 7.75
N PHE A 189 5.03 11.13 8.10
CA PHE A 189 5.84 12.22 8.61
C PHE A 189 6.46 11.88 9.99
N ILE A 190 5.67 11.30 10.89
CA ILE A 190 6.15 10.83 12.20
C ILE A 190 7.23 9.77 12.02
N ASN A 191 6.98 8.76 11.18
CA ASN A 191 7.92 7.68 10.94
C ASN A 191 9.26 8.18 10.37
N ARG A 192 9.22 9.09 9.37
CA ARG A 192 10.43 9.75 8.85
C ARG A 192 11.17 10.56 9.92
N THR A 193 10.44 11.22 10.80
CA THR A 193 11.01 11.98 11.92
C THR A 193 11.68 11.07 12.94
N ILE A 194 11.07 9.93 13.26
CA ILE A 194 11.64 8.91 14.14
C ILE A 194 12.94 8.37 13.54
N CYS A 195 12.94 7.95 12.28
CA CYS A 195 14.14 7.46 11.59
C CYS A 195 15.26 8.52 11.55
N LYS A 196 14.90 9.79 11.32
CA LYS A 196 15.87 10.90 11.34
C LYS A 196 16.45 11.16 12.73
N LYS A 197 15.60 11.26 13.76
CA LYS A 197 16.03 11.64 15.12
C LYS A 197 16.70 10.50 15.87
N PHE A 198 16.12 9.31 15.86
CA PHE A 198 16.62 8.16 16.64
C PHE A 198 17.72 7.39 15.93
N MET A 199 17.70 7.35 14.59
CA MET A 199 18.66 6.55 13.82
C MET A 199 19.62 7.38 12.97
N GLY A 200 19.50 8.71 13.00
CA GLY A 200 20.36 9.62 12.23
C GLY A 200 20.27 9.41 10.72
N HIS A 201 19.21 8.77 10.22
CA HIS A 201 19.11 8.39 8.81
C HIS A 201 18.09 9.21 8.06
N HIS A 202 18.55 9.91 7.03
CA HIS A 202 17.71 10.74 6.19
C HIS A 202 17.20 9.95 4.98
N VAL A 203 16.14 9.19 5.19
CA VAL A 203 15.51 8.33 4.17
C VAL A 203 15.28 9.06 2.83
N THR A 204 14.70 10.26 2.86
CA THR A 204 14.42 11.04 1.64
C THR A 204 15.67 11.56 0.95
N LYS A 205 16.68 11.98 1.71
CA LYS A 205 17.92 12.53 1.14
C LYS A 205 18.73 11.43 0.47
N GLU A 206 18.74 10.25 1.07
CA GLU A 206 19.41 9.07 0.53
C GLU A 206 18.73 8.59 -0.76
N ALA A 207 17.40 8.47 -0.75
CA ALA A 207 16.64 8.13 -1.96
C ALA A 207 16.87 9.15 -3.09
N LEU A 208 16.91 10.45 -2.78
CA LEU A 208 17.18 11.48 -3.78
C LEU A 208 18.60 11.39 -4.34
N LYS A 209 19.59 11.03 -3.51
CA LYS A 209 20.96 10.78 -3.96
C LYS A 209 20.99 9.62 -4.96
N ASP A 210 20.28 8.54 -4.66
CA ASP A 210 20.18 7.39 -5.55
C ASP A 210 19.51 7.72 -6.89
N LEU A 211 18.45 8.53 -6.87
CA LEU A 211 17.78 8.99 -8.10
C LEU A 211 18.65 9.93 -8.94
N LYS A 212 19.55 10.69 -8.31
CA LYS A 212 20.54 11.50 -9.03
C LYS A 212 21.63 10.63 -9.67
N GLU A 213 22.01 9.55 -9.01
CA GLU A 213 22.99 8.59 -9.52
C GLU A 213 22.42 7.76 -10.68
N TYR A 214 21.13 7.39 -10.60
CA TYR A 214 20.42 6.61 -11.61
C TYR A 214 19.16 7.34 -12.09
N PRO A 215 19.28 8.38 -12.95
CA PRO A 215 18.13 9.17 -13.39
C PRO A 215 17.11 8.38 -14.21
N GLU A 216 17.54 7.35 -14.94
CA GLU A 216 16.65 6.48 -15.72
C GLU A 216 15.65 5.71 -14.84
N LEU A 217 15.99 5.51 -13.56
CA LEU A 217 15.11 4.88 -12.58
C LEU A 217 13.82 5.67 -12.36
N ILE A 218 13.87 7.01 -12.51
CA ILE A 218 12.69 7.88 -12.38
C ILE A 218 11.68 7.54 -13.47
N VAL A 219 12.14 7.40 -14.72
CA VAL A 219 11.28 7.05 -15.86
C VAL A 219 10.67 5.67 -15.65
N ALA A 220 11.48 4.69 -15.22
CA ALA A 220 10.99 3.36 -14.91
C ALA A 220 9.94 3.36 -13.80
N PHE A 221 10.13 4.15 -12.74
CA PHE A 221 9.14 4.30 -11.67
C PHE A 221 7.82 4.86 -12.20
N VAL A 222 7.87 5.92 -13.01
CA VAL A 222 6.66 6.50 -13.60
C VAL A 222 5.94 5.48 -14.47
N LEU A 223 6.65 4.78 -15.35
CA LEU A 223 6.06 3.76 -16.22
C LEU A 223 5.40 2.63 -15.44
N VAL A 224 6.06 2.13 -14.39
CA VAL A 224 5.52 1.08 -13.52
C VAL A 224 4.28 1.56 -12.77
N MET A 225 4.30 2.78 -12.23
CA MET A 225 3.13 3.36 -11.56
C MET A 225 1.96 3.50 -12.54
N VAL A 226 2.19 4.06 -13.73
CA VAL A 226 1.14 4.21 -14.76
C VAL A 226 0.61 2.84 -15.20
N HIS A 227 1.47 1.87 -15.45
CA HIS A 227 1.08 0.53 -15.87
C HIS A 227 0.13 -0.14 -14.86
N ILE A 228 0.49 -0.14 -13.57
CA ILE A 228 -0.35 -0.75 -12.53
C ILE A 228 -1.68 0.00 -12.39
N LEU A 229 -1.66 1.33 -12.47
CA LEU A 229 -2.88 2.13 -12.41
C LEU A 229 -3.79 1.88 -13.62
N GLN A 230 -3.21 1.69 -14.81
CA GLN A 230 -3.96 1.33 -16.00
C GLN A 230 -4.61 -0.04 -15.84
N ASP A 231 -3.87 -1.06 -15.38
CA ASP A 231 -4.41 -2.41 -15.19
C ASP A 231 -5.60 -2.40 -14.22
N MET A 232 -5.48 -1.62 -13.14
CA MET A 232 -6.57 -1.42 -12.20
C MET A 232 -7.76 -0.70 -12.79
N LEU A 233 -7.56 0.39 -13.53
CA LEU A 233 -8.64 1.10 -14.20
C LEU A 233 -9.36 0.18 -15.20
N LEU A 234 -8.61 -0.59 -15.99
CA LEU A 234 -9.18 -1.55 -16.94
C LEU A 234 -9.93 -2.68 -16.23
N SER A 235 -9.47 -3.14 -15.06
CA SER A 235 -10.21 -4.12 -14.25
C SER A 235 -11.55 -3.58 -13.73
N LEU A 236 -11.68 -2.26 -13.59
CA LEU A 236 -12.92 -1.57 -13.21
C LEU A 236 -13.77 -1.20 -14.43
N LEU A 237 -13.34 -1.44 -15.66
CA LEU A 237 -14.12 -1.15 -16.86
C LEU A 237 -14.74 -2.45 -17.39
N VAL A 238 -16.07 -2.55 -17.37
CA VAL A 238 -16.77 -3.59 -18.10
C VAL A 238 -17.00 -3.08 -19.53
N LEU A 239 -16.30 -3.68 -20.49
CA LEU A 239 -16.48 -3.38 -21.91
C LEU A 239 -17.63 -4.24 -22.46
N HIS A 240 -18.70 -3.59 -22.93
CA HIS A 240 -19.71 -4.25 -23.76
C HIS A 240 -19.14 -4.35 -25.17
N PHE A 241 -18.75 -5.55 -25.59
CA PHE A 241 -18.46 -5.80 -27.00
C PHE A 241 -19.79 -5.94 -27.74
N ALA A 242 -19.95 -5.12 -28.78
CA ALA A 242 -21.10 -5.15 -29.68
C ALA A 242 -21.06 -6.39 -30.58
#